data_AF-A0A661AC52-F1
#
_entry.id   AF-A0A661AC52-F1
#
_cell.length_a   1.000
_cell.length_b   1.000
_cell.length_c   1.000
_cell.angle_alpha   90.00
_cell.angle_beta   90.00
_cell.angle_gamma   90.00
#
_symmetry.space_group_name_H-M   'P 1'
#
loop_
_entity.id
_entity.type
_entity.pdbx_description
1 polymer ?
#
loop_
_entity_poly.entity_id
_entity_poly.type
_entity_poly.pdbx_seq_one_letter_code
_entity_poly.pdbx_strand_id
1 'polypeptide(L)'
;MALQGPIKELGLFELFQLLSFTQKTGRLELKTDSRVIRILFRNGNVAYVFIPERIKEHLIRTGRLTPDVASSLSEDNLEKELVERGILTVQELRSIVASLGEKAIYELFKIEDGFFTFYEEEISPPWDIDLGFKTENLIMEAARRVDELEKMKTMIPSYDVVFSLSPEVEK
;
A
#
# COMPACT_ATOMS: atom_id res chain seq x y z
N MET A 1 11.20 21.26 6.97
CA MET A 1 10.71 21.73 5.65
C MET A 1 9.90 20.60 5.05
N ALA A 2 8.81 20.89 4.33
CA ALA A 2 8.00 19.85 3.69
C ALA A 2 8.33 19.78 2.19
N LEU A 3 8.59 18.57 1.68
CA LEU A 3 8.65 18.33 0.23
C LEU A 3 7.21 18.11 -0.23
N GLN A 4 6.71 18.92 -1.15
CA GLN A 4 5.32 18.85 -1.59
C GLN A 4 5.18 19.20 -3.07
N GLY A 5 4.14 18.68 -3.70
CA GLY A 5 3.86 18.96 -5.09
C GLY A 5 2.72 18.10 -5.63
N PRO A 6 2.26 18.39 -6.85
CA PRO A 6 1.29 17.55 -7.53
C PRO A 6 1.96 16.25 -8.01
N ILE A 7 1.22 15.13 -7.94
CA ILE A 7 1.74 13.81 -8.29
C ILE A 7 2.14 13.76 -9.78
N LYS A 8 1.37 14.40 -10.66
CA LYS A 8 1.64 14.46 -12.09
C LYS A 8 2.98 15.10 -12.50
N GLU A 9 3.61 15.89 -11.63
CA GLU A 9 4.88 16.56 -11.96
C GLU A 9 6.12 15.72 -11.66
N LEU A 10 6.09 14.98 -10.55
CA LEU A 10 7.22 14.15 -10.11
C LEU A 10 6.99 12.68 -10.39
N GLY A 11 5.76 12.18 -10.25
CA GLY A 11 5.45 10.76 -10.19
C GLY A 11 5.73 10.16 -8.82
N LEU A 12 4.98 9.10 -8.45
CA LEU A 12 5.17 8.43 -7.16
C LEU A 12 6.42 7.54 -7.15
N PHE A 13 6.84 7.01 -8.32
CA PHE A 13 8.08 6.24 -8.46
C PHE A 13 9.30 7.09 -8.10
N GLU A 14 9.42 8.26 -8.73
CA GLU A 14 10.50 9.21 -8.55
C GLU A 14 10.49 9.78 -7.13
N LEU A 15 9.30 10.04 -6.56
CA LEU A 15 9.18 10.46 -5.16
C LEU A 15 9.73 9.40 -4.21
N PHE A 16 9.34 8.14 -4.35
CA PHE A 16 9.84 7.05 -3.51
C PHE A 16 11.36 6.86 -3.69
N GLN A 17 11.86 6.95 -4.93
CA GLN A 17 13.29 6.90 -5.21
C GLN A 17 14.05 8.04 -4.51
N LEU A 18 13.52 9.26 -4.59
CA LEU A 18 14.12 10.43 -3.93
C LEU A 18 14.18 10.25 -2.42
N LEU A 19 13.08 9.81 -1.80
CA LEU A 19 13.02 9.55 -0.36
C LEU A 19 14.00 8.45 0.06
N SER A 20 14.13 7.39 -0.75
CA SER A 20 15.08 6.31 -0.49
C SER A 20 16.53 6.78 -0.59
N PHE A 21 16.87 7.45 -1.70
CA PHE A 21 18.22 7.94 -1.96
C PHE A 21 18.69 8.96 -0.91
N THR A 22 17.79 9.85 -0.49
CA THR A 22 18.08 10.86 0.55
C THR A 22 17.89 10.33 1.97
N GLN A 23 17.57 9.04 2.13
CA GLN A 23 17.35 8.35 3.40
C GLN A 23 16.40 9.10 4.35
N LYS A 24 15.34 9.69 3.80
CA LYS A 24 14.42 10.52 4.58
C LYS A 24 13.61 9.69 5.56
N THR A 25 13.43 10.24 6.75
CA THR A 25 12.52 9.71 7.77
C THR A 25 11.38 10.71 7.96
N GLY A 26 10.14 10.23 8.01
CA GLY A 26 8.99 11.11 8.09
C GLY A 26 7.70 10.48 7.59
N ARG A 27 6.68 11.32 7.42
CA ARG A 27 5.35 10.91 6.97
C ARG A 27 5.06 11.47 5.58
N LEU A 28 4.73 10.58 4.66
CA LEU A 28 4.17 10.92 3.36
C LEU A 28 2.65 10.91 3.43
N GLU A 29 2.02 12.02 3.06
CA GLU A 29 0.59 12.10 2.80
C GLU A 29 0.35 12.25 1.30
N LEU A 30 -0.54 11.42 0.76
CA LEU A 30 -1.03 11.50 -0.61
C LEU A 30 -2.51 11.85 -0.56
N LYS A 31 -2.88 13.00 -1.13
CA LYS A 31 -4.27 13.44 -1.26
C LYS A 31 -4.71 13.23 -2.70
N THR A 32 -5.72 12.40 -2.88
CA THR A 32 -6.44 12.21 -4.16
C THR A 32 -7.87 12.71 -4.00
N ASP A 33 -8.62 12.79 -5.09
CA ASP A 33 -10.04 13.17 -5.05
C ASP A 33 -10.90 12.23 -4.20
N SER A 34 -10.50 10.96 -4.08
CA SER A 34 -11.27 9.91 -3.43
C SER A 34 -10.86 9.63 -1.98
N ARG A 35 -9.58 9.84 -1.64
CA ARG A 35 -9.03 9.42 -0.35
C ARG A 35 -7.71 10.12 -0.01
N VAL A 36 -7.37 10.07 1.28
CA VAL A 36 -6.04 10.43 1.80
C VAL A 36 -5.31 9.17 2.22
N ILE A 37 -4.09 8.97 1.71
CA ILE A 37 -3.22 7.87 2.10
C ILE A 37 -2.07 8.41 2.93
N ARG A 38 -1.73 7.72 4.02
CA ARG A 38 -0.58 8.06 4.87
C ARG A 38 0.41 6.89 4.89
N ILE A 39 1.70 7.21 4.78
CA ILE A 39 2.81 6.25 4.79
C ILE A 39 3.92 6.81 5.68
N LEU A 40 4.48 5.97 6.54
CA LEU A 40 5.65 6.31 7.34
C LEU A 40 6.90 5.76 6.66
N PHE A 41 7.92 6.61 6.56
CA PHE A 41 9.23 6.28 6.06
C PHE A 41 10.27 6.34 7.18
N ARG A 42 11.17 5.36 7.23
CA ARG A 42 12.35 5.33 8.09
C ARG A 42 13.60 5.08 7.26
N ASN A 43 14.55 6.02 7.31
CA ASN A 43 15.81 5.94 6.59
C ASN A 43 15.60 5.58 5.10
N GLY A 44 14.62 6.21 4.46
CA GLY A 44 14.28 5.96 3.06
C GLY A 44 13.42 4.72 2.78
N ASN A 45 13.17 3.87 3.78
CA ASN A 45 12.38 2.64 3.65
C ASN A 45 10.95 2.84 4.15
N VAL A 46 9.99 2.10 3.60
CA VAL A 46 8.60 2.14 4.09
C VAL A 46 8.52 1.38 5.41
N ALA A 47 8.28 2.12 6.48
CA ALA A 47 8.14 1.59 7.83
C ALA A 47 6.70 1.15 8.12
N TYR A 48 5.71 1.88 7.61
CA TYR A 48 4.30 1.58 7.85
C TYR A 48 3.38 2.20 6.79
N VAL A 49 2.22 1.58 6.53
CA VAL A 49 1.18 2.10 5.63
C VAL A 49 -0.15 2.10 6.36
N PHE A 50 -0.82 3.24 6.43
CA PHE A 50 -2.15 3.34 7.04
C PHE A 50 -3.23 2.93 6.03
N ILE A 51 -3.90 1.81 6.31
CA ILE A 51 -4.89 1.19 5.41
C ILE A 51 -6.12 0.67 6.19
N PRO A 52 -6.82 1.55 6.93
CA PRO A 52 -7.86 1.14 7.87
C PRO A 52 -9.02 0.39 7.20
N GLU A 53 -9.50 0.88 6.05
CA GLU A 53 -10.56 0.21 5.29
C GLU A 53 -10.16 -1.22 4.89
N ARG A 54 -8.95 -1.43 4.38
CA ARG A 54 -8.47 -2.76 3.95
C ARG A 54 -8.34 -3.72 5.12
N ILE A 55 -7.91 -3.24 6.30
CA ILE A 55 -7.84 -4.05 7.50
C ILE A 55 -9.26 -4.45 7.93
N LYS A 56 -10.21 -3.51 7.98
CA LYS A 56 -11.61 -3.79 8.30
C LYS A 56 -12.21 -4.82 7.34
N GLU A 57 -12.06 -4.63 6.03
CA GLU A 57 -12.53 -5.55 4.99
C GLU A 57 -11.91 -6.96 5.14
N HIS A 58 -10.60 -7.04 5.40
CA HIS A 58 -9.92 -8.30 5.63
C HIS A 58 -10.49 -9.04 6.84
N LEU A 59 -10.73 -8.32 7.95
CA LEU A 59 -11.27 -8.90 9.18
C LEU A 59 -12.72 -9.33 9.04
N ILE A 60 -13.54 -8.59 8.28
CA ILE A 60 -14.90 -9.02 7.92
C ILE A 60 -14.86 -10.30 7.09
N ARG A 61 -14.03 -10.32 6.03
CA ARG A 61 -13.91 -11.46 5.12
C ARG A 61 -13.39 -12.73 5.82
N THR A 62 -12.58 -12.58 6.86
CA THR A 62 -12.05 -13.68 7.68
C THR A 62 -12.96 -14.05 8.86
N GLY A 63 -14.10 -13.37 9.03
CA GLY A 63 -15.04 -13.62 10.11
C GLY A 63 -14.57 -13.17 11.50
N ARG A 64 -13.52 -12.34 11.57
CA ARG A 64 -13.00 -11.74 12.81
C ARG A 64 -13.78 -10.50 13.24
N LEU A 65 -14.43 -9.82 12.30
CA LEU A 65 -15.32 -8.69 12.54
C LEU A 65 -16.66 -8.90 11.86
N THR A 66 -17.72 -8.34 12.44
CA THR A 66 -18.98 -8.10 11.73
C THR A 66 -18.96 -6.72 11.09
N PRO A 67 -19.73 -6.48 10.00
CA PRO A 67 -19.85 -5.16 9.39
C PRO A 67 -20.27 -4.07 10.39
N ASP A 68 -21.18 -4.38 11.31
CA ASP A 68 -21.65 -3.43 12.33
C ASP A 68 -20.51 -2.99 13.25
N VAL A 69 -19.72 -3.95 13.77
CA VAL A 69 -18.57 -3.65 14.62
C VAL A 69 -17.52 -2.86 13.83
N ALA A 70 -17.20 -3.27 12.60
CA ALA A 70 -16.22 -2.59 11.77
C ALA A 70 -16.59 -1.12 11.46
N SER A 71 -17.89 -0.84 11.29
CA SER A 71 -18.40 0.53 11.09
C SER A 71 -18.25 1.42 12.33
N SER A 72 -18.27 0.82 13.53
CA SER A 72 -18.12 1.53 14.79
C SER A 72 -16.66 1.86 15.16
N LEU A 73 -15.68 1.18 14.54
CA LEU A 73 -14.26 1.39 14.80
C LEU A 73 -13.76 2.68 14.15
N SER A 74 -12.96 3.46 14.86
CA SER A 74 -12.33 4.67 14.32
C SER A 74 -11.23 4.31 13.31
N GLU A 75 -11.11 5.08 12.23
CA GLU A 75 -10.01 4.89 11.27
C GLU A 75 -8.67 5.43 11.79
N ASP A 76 -8.68 6.51 12.56
CA ASP A 76 -7.45 7.13 13.09
C ASP A 76 -6.82 6.30 14.23
N ASN A 77 -7.60 5.44 14.89
CA ASN A 77 -7.15 4.62 16.02
C ASN A 77 -7.40 3.11 15.81
N LEU A 78 -7.62 2.68 14.57
CA LEU A 78 -8.06 1.32 14.26
C LEU A 78 -7.12 0.27 14.85
N GLU A 79 -5.82 0.41 14.61
CA GLU A 79 -4.78 -0.51 15.04
C GLU A 79 -4.74 -0.66 16.56
N LYS A 80 -4.86 0.46 17.27
CA LYS A 80 -4.89 0.49 18.72
C LYS A 80 -6.14 -0.21 19.23
N GLU A 81 -7.29 0.12 18.67
CA GLU A 81 -8.59 -0.41 19.08
C GLU A 81 -8.71 -1.93 18.82
N LEU A 82 -8.17 -2.42 17.70
CA LEU A 82 -8.13 -3.85 17.38
C LEU A 82 -7.31 -4.66 18.39
N VAL A 83 -6.18 -4.10 18.85
CA VAL A 83 -5.31 -4.76 19.83
C VAL A 83 -5.86 -4.64 21.25
N GLU A 84 -6.31 -3.46 21.67
CA GLU A 84 -6.87 -3.22 23.01
C GLU A 84 -8.16 -4.01 23.26
N ARG A 85 -9.00 -4.20 22.22
CA ARG A 85 -10.20 -5.04 22.30
C ARG A 85 -9.91 -6.55 22.19
N GLY A 86 -8.64 -6.93 21.99
CA GLY A 86 -8.23 -8.34 21.84
C GLY A 86 -8.72 -9.00 20.54
N ILE A 87 -9.10 -8.22 19.53
CA ILE A 87 -9.51 -8.72 18.22
C ILE A 87 -8.30 -9.26 17.46
N LEU A 88 -7.15 -8.60 17.62
CA LEU A 88 -5.86 -9.02 17.06
C LEU A 88 -4.76 -8.92 18.11
N THR A 89 -3.80 -9.84 18.02
CA THR A 89 -2.48 -9.65 18.63
C THR A 89 -1.64 -8.67 17.81
N VAL A 90 -0.61 -8.07 18.42
CA VAL A 90 0.37 -7.22 17.72
C VAL A 90 1.03 -7.97 16.56
N GLN A 91 1.30 -9.27 16.72
CA GLN A 91 1.91 -10.09 15.68
C GLN A 91 0.96 -10.35 14.50
N GLU A 92 -0.33 -10.59 14.76
CA GLU A 92 -1.34 -10.71 13.70
C GLU A 92 -1.51 -9.38 12.97
N LEU A 93 -1.60 -8.27 13.70
CA LEU A 93 -1.67 -6.94 13.11
C LEU A 93 -0.46 -6.68 12.20
N ARG A 94 0.76 -6.97 12.66
CA ARG A 94 1.99 -6.87 11.85
C ARG A 94 1.89 -7.69 10.58
N SER A 95 1.44 -8.93 10.66
CA SER A 95 1.31 -9.81 9.49
C SER A 95 0.28 -9.30 8.48
N ILE A 96 -0.88 -8.82 8.96
CA ILE A 96 -1.94 -8.26 8.14
C ILE A 96 -1.46 -6.99 7.44
N VAL A 97 -0.87 -6.05 8.19
CA VAL A 97 -0.37 -4.79 7.66
C VAL A 97 0.76 -5.04 6.66
N ALA A 98 1.66 -5.99 6.92
CA ALA A 98 2.70 -6.34 5.96
C ALA A 98 2.09 -6.82 4.63
N SER A 99 1.16 -7.78 4.68
CA SER A 99 0.57 -8.37 3.48
C SER A 99 -0.33 -7.40 2.70
N LEU A 100 -1.15 -6.61 3.40
CA LEU A 100 -2.06 -5.66 2.77
C LEU A 100 -1.35 -4.37 2.36
N GLY A 101 -0.35 -3.94 3.13
CA GLY A 101 0.43 -2.73 2.88
C GLY A 101 1.24 -2.83 1.60
N GLU A 102 1.89 -3.96 1.34
CA GLU A 102 2.61 -4.20 0.09
C GLU A 102 1.67 -4.09 -1.13
N LYS A 103 0.49 -4.73 -1.05
CA LYS A 103 -0.54 -4.61 -2.10
C LYS A 103 -1.03 -3.18 -2.28
N ALA A 104 -1.26 -2.47 -1.18
CA ALA A 104 -1.70 -1.09 -1.21
C ALA A 104 -0.66 -0.21 -1.93
N ILE A 105 0.64 -0.35 -1.61
CA ILE A 105 1.72 0.40 -2.26
C ILE A 105 1.72 0.19 -3.78
N TYR A 106 1.52 -1.04 -4.26
CA TYR A 106 1.44 -1.27 -5.71
C TYR A 106 0.27 -0.58 -6.38
N GLU A 107 -0.87 -0.48 -5.70
CA GLU A 107 -2.01 0.28 -6.20
C GLU A 107 -1.76 1.78 -6.17
N LEU A 108 -0.97 2.27 -5.20
CA LEU A 108 -0.57 3.68 -5.15
C LEU A 108 0.23 4.08 -6.38
N PHE A 109 1.16 3.25 -6.86
CA PHE A 109 1.95 3.57 -8.06
C PHE A 109 1.12 3.76 -9.34
N LYS A 110 -0.17 3.41 -9.34
CA LYS A 110 -1.10 3.66 -10.45
C LYS A 110 -1.79 5.02 -10.38
N ILE A 111 -1.59 5.77 -9.29
CA ILE A 111 -2.19 7.10 -9.10
C ILE A 111 -1.36 8.11 -9.89
N GLU A 112 -2.00 8.73 -10.89
CA GLU A 112 -1.37 9.75 -11.74
C GLU A 112 -1.75 11.18 -11.32
N ASP A 113 -2.87 11.35 -10.62
CA ASP A 113 -3.38 12.65 -10.16
C ASP A 113 -3.54 12.70 -8.64
N GLY A 114 -3.31 13.88 -8.07
CA GLY A 114 -3.34 14.16 -6.64
C GLY A 114 -2.19 15.06 -6.21
N PHE A 115 -2.06 15.25 -4.90
CA PHE A 115 -1.05 16.10 -4.29
C PHE A 115 -0.36 15.34 -3.16
N PHE A 116 0.96 15.37 -3.15
CA PHE A 116 1.75 14.74 -2.10
C PHE A 116 2.32 15.81 -1.15
N THR A 117 2.50 15.43 0.11
CA THR A 117 3.24 16.21 1.09
C THR A 117 4.03 15.28 1.99
N PHE A 118 5.33 15.49 2.06
CA PHE A 118 6.23 14.76 2.93
C PHE A 118 6.67 15.66 4.08
N TYR A 119 6.35 15.23 5.30
CA TYR A 119 6.73 15.87 6.54
C TYR A 119 7.94 15.12 7.12
N GLU A 120 9.10 15.78 7.15
CA GLU A 120 10.28 15.25 7.82
C GLU A 120 10.11 15.43 9.33
N GLU A 121 9.84 14.33 10.03
CA GLU A 121 9.49 14.29 11.45
C GLU A 121 9.91 12.95 12.07
N GLU A 122 9.99 12.92 13.40
CA GLU A 122 10.11 11.65 14.11
C GLU A 122 8.83 10.83 13.93
N ILE A 123 8.99 9.55 13.61
CA ILE A 123 7.87 8.65 13.37
C ILE A 123 7.78 7.59 14.47
N SER A 124 6.55 7.35 14.92
CA SER A 124 6.19 6.24 15.81
C SER A 124 5.10 5.41 15.12
N PRO A 125 5.48 4.33 14.42
CA PRO A 125 4.52 3.38 13.88
C PRO A 125 3.64 2.77 14.99
N PRO A 126 2.37 2.43 14.73
CA PRO A 126 1.52 1.76 15.70
C PRO A 126 2.19 0.50 16.28
N TRP A 127 2.22 0.40 17.61
CA TRP A 127 2.82 -0.74 18.34
C TRP A 127 4.28 -1.03 18.00
N ASP A 128 5.04 0.00 17.59
CA ASP A 128 6.44 -0.13 17.13
C ASP A 128 6.61 -1.13 15.98
N ILE A 129 5.54 -1.36 15.21
CA ILE A 129 5.58 -2.23 14.03
C ILE A 129 6.34 -1.52 12.92
N ASP A 130 7.62 -1.86 12.77
CA ASP A 130 8.42 -1.49 11.60
C ASP A 130 8.41 -2.64 10.59
N LEU A 131 7.81 -2.39 9.43
CA LEU A 131 7.77 -3.35 8.33
C LEU A 131 9.13 -3.49 7.64
N GLY A 132 9.97 -2.45 7.68
CA GLY A 132 11.28 -2.44 7.05
C GLY A 132 11.25 -2.73 5.54
N PHE A 133 10.18 -2.34 4.86
CA PHE A 133 10.04 -2.59 3.42
C PHE A 133 11.03 -1.74 2.66
N LYS A 134 11.97 -2.40 1.98
CA LYS A 134 12.94 -1.74 1.11
C LYS A 134 12.20 -1.06 -0.03
N THR A 135 12.33 0.26 -0.09
CA THR A 135 11.66 1.07 -1.12
C THR A 135 12.09 0.65 -2.52
N GLU A 136 13.36 0.27 -2.71
CA GLU A 136 13.87 -0.25 -3.99
C GLU A 136 13.15 -1.53 -4.41
N ASN A 137 12.89 -2.45 -3.48
CA ASN A 137 12.18 -3.70 -3.79
C ASN A 137 10.74 -3.41 -4.22
N LEU A 138 10.06 -2.49 -3.52
CA LEU A 138 8.70 -2.08 -3.85
C LEU A 138 8.63 -1.44 -5.25
N ILE A 139 9.59 -0.57 -5.57
CA ILE A 139 9.71 0.07 -6.89
C ILE A 139 9.96 -0.98 -7.97
N MET A 140 10.92 -1.88 -7.77
CA MET A 140 11.25 -2.92 -8.77
C MET A 140 10.06 -3.83 -9.05
N GLU A 141 9.35 -4.25 -8.02
CA GLU A 141 8.18 -5.13 -8.17
C GLU A 141 6.99 -4.39 -8.80
N ALA A 142 6.81 -3.11 -8.50
CA ALA A 142 5.80 -2.28 -9.17
C ALA A 142 6.10 -2.11 -10.67
N ALA A 143 7.36 -1.79 -11.03
CA ALA A 143 7.78 -1.67 -12.43
C ALA A 143 7.59 -2.98 -13.20
N ARG A 144 7.99 -4.11 -12.59
CA ARG A 144 7.80 -5.45 -13.17
C ARG A 144 6.34 -5.72 -13.52
N ARG A 145 5.41 -5.37 -12.63
CA ARG A 145 3.98 -5.58 -12.83
C ARG A 145 3.40 -4.69 -13.92
N VAL A 146 3.88 -3.47 -14.05
CA VAL A 146 3.48 -2.58 -15.15
C VAL A 146 3.94 -3.18 -16.49
N ASP A 147 5.21 -3.57 -16.60
CA ASP A 147 5.76 -4.21 -17.81
C ASP A 147 5.02 -5.50 -18.18
N GLU A 148 4.70 -6.34 -17.19
CA GLU A 148 3.93 -7.58 -17.39
C GLU A 148 2.51 -7.28 -17.87
N LEU A 149 1.83 -6.28 -17.32
CA LEU A 149 0.50 -5.86 -17.77
C LEU A 149 0.53 -5.33 -19.21
N GLU A 150 1.56 -4.58 -19.61
CA GLU A 150 1.72 -4.12 -20.99
C GLU A 150 1.92 -5.29 -21.96
N LYS A 151 2.75 -6.27 -21.59
CA LYS A 151 2.93 -7.51 -22.38
C LYS A 151 1.66 -8.36 -22.45
N MET A 152 0.85 -8.40 -21.39
CA MET A 152 -0.43 -9.11 -21.43
C MET A 152 -1.43 -8.43 -22.38
N LYS A 153 -1.49 -7.09 -22.40
CA LYS A 153 -2.36 -6.34 -23.33
C LYS A 153 -2.00 -6.57 -24.80
N THR A 154 -0.72 -6.83 -25.12
CA THR A 154 -0.31 -7.16 -26.49
C THR A 154 -0.63 -8.61 -26.88
N MET A 155 -0.74 -9.52 -25.91
CA MET A 155 -1.10 -10.94 -26.14
C MET A 155 -2.60 -11.22 -26.07
N ILE A 156 -3.36 -10.44 -25.30
CA ILE A 156 -4.81 -10.59 -25.11
C ILE A 156 -5.49 -9.32 -25.66
N PRO A 157 -5.82 -9.27 -26.96
CA PRO A 157 -6.28 -8.04 -27.61
C PRO A 157 -7.72 -7.62 -27.23
N SER A 158 -8.47 -8.45 -26.50
CA SER A 158 -9.85 -8.15 -26.08
C SER A 158 -10.26 -8.98 -24.84
N TYR A 159 -11.21 -8.47 -24.06
CA TYR A 159 -11.90 -9.23 -22.99
C TYR A 159 -12.85 -10.32 -23.53
N ASP A 160 -13.15 -10.31 -24.83
CA ASP A 160 -13.95 -11.35 -25.53
C ASP A 160 -13.11 -12.56 -25.96
N VAL A 161 -11.83 -12.59 -25.62
CA VAL A 161 -10.94 -13.70 -25.97
C VAL A 161 -11.30 -14.91 -25.12
N VAL A 162 -11.92 -15.92 -25.75
CA VAL A 162 -12.14 -17.24 -25.15
C VAL A 162 -10.89 -18.08 -25.36
N PHE A 163 -10.21 -18.43 -24.26
CA PHE A 163 -9.07 -19.32 -24.30
C PHE A 163 -9.51 -20.74 -24.68
N SER A 164 -8.88 -21.32 -25.70
CA SER A 164 -9.00 -22.75 -26.02
C SER A 164 -7.74 -23.49 -25.58
N LEU A 165 -7.89 -24.74 -25.13
CA LEU A 165 -6.75 -25.61 -24.85
C LEU A 165 -5.95 -25.84 -26.14
N SER A 166 -4.62 -25.69 -26.06
CA SER A 166 -3.75 -26.07 -27.16
C SER A 166 -3.88 -27.58 -27.39
N PRO A 167 -4.06 -28.05 -28.63
CA PRO A 167 -4.11 -29.47 -28.94
C PRO A 167 -2.78 -30.21 -28.69
N GLU A 168 -1.72 -29.52 -28.29
CA GLU A 168 -0.39 -30.11 -28.08
C GLU A 168 -0.19 -30.75 -26.69
N VAL A 169 -1.24 -30.93 -25.88
CA VAL A 169 -1.17 -31.74 -24.65
C VAL A 169 -1.66 -33.16 -24.91
N GLU A 170 -1.08 -33.83 -25.90
CA GLU A 170 -1.08 -35.29 -26.02
C GLU A 170 0.25 -35.76 -26.61
N LYS A 171 1.22 -36.05 -25.72
CA LYS A 171 2.21 -37.11 -25.91
C LYS A 171 2.61 -37.70 -24.56
#